data_AF-A0A5N6F162-F1
#
_entry.id   AF-A0A5N6F162-F1
#
_cell.length_a   1.000
_cell.length_b   1.000
_cell.length_c   1.000
_cell.angle_alpha   90.00
_cell.angle_beta   90.00
_cell.angle_gamma   90.00
#
_symmetry.space_group_name_H-M   'P 1'
#
loop_
_entity.id
_entity.type
_entity.pdbx_description
1 polymer ?
#
loop_
_entity_poly.entity_id
_entity_poly.type
_entity_poly.pdbx_seq_one_letter_code
_entity_poly.pdbx_strand_id
1 'polypeptide(L)'
;MLVNLVGGKLLPRIETVLLVVHILRFSGILIPLACLSEHKPKEEVFLEFLNSGGFSTQGLSWFVGMTSCAFGFAGGDAAVHMSEEVANPSCVIPHAIVLSVILNGRLGFGMLIAVLFCVGNLEDALNSRTGYPFREIFTKLLIRSLADY
;
A
#
# COMPACT_ATOMS: atom_id res chain seq x y z
N MET A 1 13.40 -28.06 1.86
CA MET A 1 14.69 -28.36 2.52
C MET A 1 15.89 -27.68 1.83
N LEU A 2 16.01 -27.72 0.49
CA LEU A 2 17.11 -27.05 -0.24
C LEU A 2 17.17 -25.52 -0.08
N VAL A 3 16.01 -24.84 -0.06
CA VAL A 3 15.92 -23.38 0.13
C VAL A 3 16.52 -22.93 1.46
N ASN A 4 16.35 -23.72 2.54
CA ASN A 4 16.90 -23.38 3.86
C ASN A 4 18.42 -23.61 3.95
N LEU A 5 18.98 -24.52 3.14
CA LEU A 5 20.39 -24.91 3.18
C LEU A 5 21.29 -23.94 2.37
N VAL A 6 20.79 -23.47 1.23
CA VAL A 6 21.47 -22.48 0.35
C VAL A 6 21.08 -21.04 0.72
N GLY A 7 19.93 -20.88 1.39
CA GLY A 7 19.28 -19.60 1.65
C GLY A 7 20.00 -18.67 2.60
N GLY A 8 20.79 -19.15 3.57
CA GLY A 8 21.37 -18.26 4.60
C GLY A 8 22.19 -17.07 4.07
N LYS A 9 22.86 -17.22 2.91
CA LYS A 9 23.60 -16.12 2.25
C LYS A 9 22.81 -15.44 1.12
N LEU A 10 21.76 -16.08 0.61
CA LEU A 10 20.95 -15.60 -0.50
C LEU A 10 19.73 -14.80 -0.01
N LEU A 11 19.15 -15.17 1.14
CA LEU A 11 17.98 -14.55 1.75
C LEU A 11 18.19 -13.05 1.98
N PRO A 12 19.30 -12.58 2.58
CA PRO A 12 19.50 -11.14 2.79
C PRO A 12 19.63 -10.35 1.48
N ARG A 13 20.15 -11.01 0.43
CA ARG A 13 20.26 -10.41 -0.92
C ARG A 13 18.88 -10.32 -1.58
N ILE A 14 18.08 -11.37 -1.48
CA ILE A 14 16.70 -11.37 -1.99
C ILE A 14 15.87 -10.31 -1.26
N GLU A 15 15.97 -10.22 0.07
CA GLU A 15 15.28 -9.18 0.87
C GLU A 15 15.66 -7.77 0.42
N THR A 16 16.96 -7.53 0.18
CA THR A 16 17.43 -6.23 -0.32
C THR A 16 16.85 -5.93 -1.72
N VAL A 17 16.85 -6.92 -2.63
CA VAL A 17 16.26 -6.75 -3.97
C VAL A 17 14.76 -6.48 -3.88
N LEU A 18 14.05 -7.21 -3.03
CA LEU A 18 12.62 -7.01 -2.82
C LEU A 18 12.35 -5.61 -2.25
N LEU A 19 13.15 -5.13 -1.32
CA LEU A 19 13.06 -3.76 -0.79
C LEU A 19 13.24 -2.72 -1.89
N VAL A 20 14.27 -2.86 -2.73
CA VAL A 20 14.51 -1.95 -3.86
C VAL A 20 13.34 -1.96 -4.84
N VAL A 21 12.86 -3.15 -5.22
CA VAL A 21 11.67 -3.29 -6.08
C VAL A 21 10.43 -2.67 -5.43
N HIS A 22 10.28 -2.79 -4.11
CA HIS A 22 9.16 -2.21 -3.38
C HIS A 22 9.20 -0.68 -3.43
N ILE A 23 10.36 -0.07 -3.20
CA ILE A 23 10.55 1.39 -3.30
C ILE A 23 10.29 1.86 -4.73
N LEU A 24 10.82 1.16 -5.74
CA LEU A 24 10.61 1.51 -7.14
C LEU A 24 9.13 1.42 -7.54
N ARG A 25 8.41 0.37 -7.12
CA ARG A 25 6.97 0.25 -7.36
C ARG A 25 6.19 1.34 -6.62
N PHE A 26 6.53 1.64 -5.37
CA PHE A 26 5.88 2.70 -4.61
C PHE A 26 6.01 4.05 -5.32
N SER A 27 7.22 4.45 -5.68
CA SER A 27 7.46 5.70 -6.42
C SER A 27 6.85 5.68 -7.82
N GLY A 28 6.98 4.56 -8.54
CA GLY A 28 6.41 4.38 -9.88
C GLY A 28 4.89 4.39 -9.92
N ILE A 29 4.22 4.18 -8.78
CA ILE A 29 2.78 4.34 -8.65
C ILE A 29 2.43 5.75 -8.19
N LEU A 30 3.11 6.25 -7.16
CA LEU A 30 2.80 7.55 -6.56
C LEU A 30 3.02 8.73 -7.53
N ILE A 31 4.13 8.71 -8.28
CA ILE A 31 4.50 9.82 -9.17
C ILE A 31 3.49 9.99 -10.32
N PRO A 32 3.11 8.95 -11.10
CA PRO A 32 2.09 9.09 -12.12
C PRO A 32 0.75 9.54 -11.56
N LEU A 33 0.35 9.04 -10.37
CA LEU A 33 -0.89 9.47 -9.74
C LEU A 33 -0.87 10.97 -9.45
N ALA A 34 0.19 11.44 -8.78
CA ALA A 34 0.30 12.83 -8.35
C ALA A 34 0.48 13.83 -9.52
N CYS A 35 1.14 13.41 -10.61
CA CYS A 35 1.46 14.32 -11.72
C CYS A 35 0.46 14.27 -12.88
N LEU A 36 -0.20 13.13 -13.13
CA LEU A 36 -1.03 12.91 -14.31
C LEU A 36 -2.53 12.84 -14.02
N SER A 37 -2.93 12.75 -12.74
CA SER A 37 -4.35 12.64 -12.40
C SER A 37 -5.04 14.00 -12.29
N GLU A 38 -6.30 14.03 -12.72
CA GLU A 38 -7.23 15.06 -12.25
C GLU A 38 -7.47 14.84 -10.75
N HIS A 39 -7.45 15.92 -9.99
CA HIS A 39 -7.57 15.88 -8.53
C HIS A 39 -8.99 16.29 -8.14
N LYS A 40 -9.66 15.42 -7.39
CA LYS A 40 -11.00 15.70 -6.84
C LYS A 40 -10.98 16.87 -5.85
N PRO A 41 -12.11 17.58 -5.68
CA PRO A 41 -12.24 18.58 -4.65
C PRO A 41 -12.10 17.95 -3.25
N LYS A 42 -11.48 18.68 -2.33
CA LYS A 42 -11.22 18.22 -0.96
C LYS A 42 -12.51 17.85 -0.21
N GLU A 43 -13.62 18.49 -0.54
CA GLU A 43 -14.93 18.21 0.06
C GLU A 43 -15.37 16.77 -0.26
N GLU A 44 -15.21 16.34 -1.51
CA GLU A 44 -15.53 14.96 -1.93
C GLU A 44 -14.63 13.94 -1.23
N VAL A 45 -13.34 14.25 -1.09
CA VAL A 45 -12.36 13.33 -0.47
C VAL A 45 -12.57 13.14 1.04
N PHE A 46 -12.89 14.21 1.77
CA PHE A 46 -12.94 14.17 3.23
C PHE A 46 -14.35 14.12 3.83
N LEU A 47 -15.38 14.52 3.07
CA LEU A 47 -16.75 14.59 3.57
C LEU A 47 -17.66 13.53 2.97
N GLU A 48 -17.32 12.97 1.81
CA GLU A 48 -18.13 11.93 1.18
C GLU A 48 -17.70 10.53 1.65
N PHE A 49 -18.65 9.79 2.22
CA PHE A 49 -18.45 8.41 2.64
C PHE A 49 -19.35 7.49 1.81
N LEU A 50 -18.73 6.63 1.02
CA LEU A 50 -19.42 5.69 0.15
C LEU A 50 -19.58 4.32 0.82
N ASN A 51 -20.70 3.65 0.56
CA ASN A 51 -20.97 2.28 1.01
C ASN A 51 -21.31 1.37 -0.17
N SER A 52 -20.38 1.29 -1.13
CA SER A 52 -20.53 0.49 -2.34
C SER A 52 -20.58 -1.03 -2.06
N GLY A 53 -20.24 -1.47 -0.85
CA GLY A 53 -20.33 -2.88 -0.43
C GLY A 53 -21.73 -3.31 0.03
N GLY A 54 -22.70 -2.40 0.10
CA GLY A 54 -24.08 -2.73 0.52
C GLY A 54 -24.22 -3.11 1.99
N PHE A 55 -23.29 -2.66 2.85
CA PHE A 55 -23.34 -2.96 4.29
C PHE A 55 -24.54 -2.27 4.95
N SER A 56 -25.07 -2.86 6.02
CA SER A 56 -26.26 -2.36 6.73
C SER A 56 -26.10 -0.95 7.31
N THR A 57 -24.86 -0.54 7.62
CA THR A 57 -24.55 0.78 8.17
C THR A 57 -23.23 1.30 7.61
N GLN A 58 -23.09 2.63 7.55
CA GLN A 58 -21.84 3.28 7.15
C GLN A 58 -20.68 2.91 8.09
N GLY A 59 -20.96 2.77 9.39
CA GLY A 59 -19.96 2.34 10.38
C GLY A 59 -19.40 0.94 10.08
N LEU A 60 -20.28 -0.01 9.74
CA LEU A 60 -19.84 -1.36 9.37
C LEU A 60 -18.95 -1.33 8.12
N SER A 61 -19.33 -0.58 7.10
CA SER A 61 -18.53 -0.38 5.88
C SER A 61 -17.14 0.17 6.19
N TRP A 62 -17.06 1.15 7.11
CA TRP A 62 -15.80 1.72 7.56
C TRP A 62 -14.91 0.70 8.29
N PHE A 63 -15.45 -0.07 9.24
CA PHE A 63 -14.68 -1.12 9.95
C PHE A 63 -14.15 -2.20 9.00
N VAL A 64 -14.95 -2.61 8.00
CA VAL A 64 -14.50 -3.54 6.97
C VAL A 64 -13.36 -2.92 6.17
N GLY A 65 -13.46 -1.65 5.75
CA GLY A 65 -12.39 -0.94 5.06
C GLY A 65 -11.09 -0.84 5.88
N MET A 66 -11.18 -0.66 7.21
CA MET A 66 -10.03 -0.60 8.10
C MET A 66 -9.29 -1.94 8.28
N THR A 67 -9.92 -3.06 7.94
CA THR A 67 -9.32 -4.40 8.10
C THR A 67 -8.02 -4.53 7.29
N SER A 68 -7.98 -3.98 6.09
CA SER A 68 -6.78 -3.95 5.24
C SER A 68 -5.60 -3.22 5.90
N CYS A 69 -5.89 -2.15 6.65
CA CYS A 69 -4.87 -1.41 7.39
C CYS A 69 -4.29 -2.24 8.54
N ALA A 70 -5.12 -3.05 9.21
CA ALA A 70 -4.66 -3.92 10.30
C ALA A 70 -3.63 -4.96 9.81
N PHE A 71 -3.81 -5.52 8.61
CA PHE A 71 -2.87 -6.47 8.02
C PHE A 71 -1.48 -5.88 7.77
N GLY A 72 -1.37 -4.56 7.60
CA GLY A 72 -0.08 -3.87 7.47
C GLY A 72 0.83 -4.01 8.69
N PHE A 73 0.29 -4.37 9.86
CA PHE A 73 1.04 -4.51 11.11
C PHE A 73 1.43 -5.96 11.45
N ALA A 74 1.02 -6.95 10.65
CA ALA A 74 1.24 -8.36 10.96
C ALA A 74 2.72 -8.80 10.91
N GLY A 75 3.61 -8.03 10.27
CA GLY A 75 5.00 -8.42 10.03
C GLY A 75 5.97 -8.25 11.22
N GLY A 76 5.55 -7.63 12.33
CA GLY A 76 6.44 -7.31 13.45
C GLY A 76 6.98 -8.53 14.20
N ASP A 77 6.21 -9.62 14.24
CA ASP A 77 6.55 -10.84 14.96
C ASP A 77 7.82 -11.53 14.42
N ALA A 78 8.04 -11.46 13.10
CA ALA A 78 9.23 -11.99 12.46
C ALA A 78 10.53 -11.40 13.04
N ALA A 79 10.54 -10.12 13.41
CA ALA A 79 11.70 -9.48 14.02
C ALA A 79 11.99 -10.01 15.43
N VAL A 80 10.97 -10.40 16.19
CA VAL A 80 11.11 -10.98 17.53
C VAL A 80 11.70 -12.40 17.46
N HIS A 81 11.25 -13.19 16.48
CA HIS A 81 11.78 -14.53 16.22
C HIS A 81 13.26 -14.54 15.85
N MET A 82 13.79 -13.45 15.29
CA MET A 82 15.21 -13.31 14.93
C MET A 82 16.08 -12.75 16.08
N SER A 83 15.57 -12.71 17.31
CA SER A 83 16.28 -12.12 18.44
C SER A 83 17.61 -12.76 18.80
N GLU A 84 17.79 -14.04 18.49
CA GLU A 84 19.05 -14.75 18.72
C GLU A 84 20.17 -14.34 17.73
N GLU A 85 19.80 -13.79 16.58
CA GLU A 85 20.73 -13.41 15.50
C GLU A 85 21.11 -11.92 15.52
N VAL A 86 20.43 -11.12 16.35
CA VAL A 86 20.57 -9.67 16.42
C VAL A 86 21.42 -9.26 17.62
N ALA A 87 22.41 -8.39 17.38
CA ALA A 87 23.19 -7.81 18.47
C ALA A 87 22.32 -6.86 19.33
N ASN A 88 22.30 -7.08 20.66
CA ASN A 88 21.49 -6.31 21.62
C ASN A 88 19.98 -6.26 21.27
N PRO A 89 19.29 -7.43 21.28
CA PRO A 89 17.91 -7.54 20.81
C PRO A 89 16.93 -6.71 21.65
N SER A 90 17.18 -6.54 22.95
CA SER A 90 16.34 -5.77 23.88
C SER A 90 16.22 -4.29 23.53
N CYS A 91 17.17 -3.73 22.77
CA CYS A 91 17.10 -2.36 22.28
C CYS A 91 16.82 -2.30 20.77
N VAL A 92 17.46 -3.16 19.97
CA VAL A 92 17.38 -3.07 18.50
C VAL A 92 16.02 -3.48 17.98
N ILE A 93 15.42 -4.54 18.50
CA ILE A 93 14.13 -5.06 18.00
C ILE A 93 12.98 -4.07 18.26
N PRO A 94 12.80 -3.53 19.49
CA PRO A 94 11.75 -2.54 19.74
C PRO A 94 11.89 -1.30 18.85
N HIS A 95 13.11 -0.79 18.66
CA HIS A 95 13.34 0.35 17.77
C HIS A 95 13.04 0.02 16.31
N ALA A 96 13.44 -1.17 15.83
CA ALA A 96 13.17 -1.60 14.46
C ALA A 96 11.66 -1.72 14.18
N ILE A 97 10.90 -2.29 15.11
CA ILE A 97 9.43 -2.41 15.00
C ILE A 97 8.79 -1.03 14.95
N VAL A 98 9.12 -0.13 15.89
CA VAL A 98 8.56 1.23 15.95
C VAL A 98 8.92 2.03 14.70
N LEU A 99 10.17 1.97 14.26
CA LEU A 99 10.62 2.66 13.05
C LEU A 99 9.89 2.13 11.81
N SER A 100 9.75 0.81 11.69
CA SER A 100 9.00 0.18 10.60
C SER A 100 7.54 0.65 10.57
N VAL A 101 6.87 0.64 11.73
CA VAL A 101 5.48 1.12 11.86
C VAL A 101 5.34 2.58 11.45
N ILE A 102 6.23 3.46 11.93
CA ILE A 102 6.15 4.89 11.63
C ILE A 102 6.45 5.16 10.16
N LEU A 103 7.48 4.54 9.58
CA LEU A 103 7.85 4.74 8.19
C LEU A 103 6.75 4.22 7.24
N ASN A 104 6.33 2.96 7.42
CA ASN A 104 5.29 2.36 6.59
C ASN A 104 3.94 3.06 6.77
N GLY A 105 3.60 3.45 8.00
CA GLY A 105 2.38 4.21 8.29
C GLY A 105 2.35 5.56 7.57
N ARG A 106 3.45 6.32 7.60
CA ARG A 106 3.55 7.61 6.89
C ARG A 106 3.47 7.46 5.37
N LEU A 107 4.19 6.49 4.81
CA LEU A 107 4.19 6.23 3.37
C LEU A 107 2.83 5.72 2.88
N GLY A 108 2.23 4.78 3.61
CA GLY A 108 0.90 4.24 3.31
C GLY A 108 -0.19 5.30 3.43
N PHE A 109 -0.14 6.16 4.46
CA PHE A 109 -1.09 7.25 4.61
C PHE A 109 -0.97 8.28 3.47
N GLY A 110 0.26 8.67 3.10
CA GLY A 110 0.47 9.56 1.95
C GLY A 110 -0.06 8.97 0.64
N MET A 111 0.17 7.68 0.41
CA MET A 111 -0.36 6.96 -0.74
C MET A 111 -1.89 6.87 -0.74
N LEU A 112 -2.51 6.64 0.43
CA LEU A 112 -3.96 6.64 0.58
C LEU A 112 -4.57 7.98 0.17
N ILE A 113 -4.02 9.09 0.68
CA ILE A 113 -4.48 10.43 0.32
C ILE A 113 -4.32 10.67 -1.18
N ALA A 114 -3.15 10.35 -1.76
CA ALA A 114 -2.94 10.49 -3.20
C ALA A 114 -3.99 9.72 -4.00
N VAL A 115 -4.27 8.47 -3.64
CA VAL A 115 -5.30 7.66 -4.30
C VAL A 115 -6.69 8.25 -4.15
N LEU A 116 -7.08 8.75 -2.97
CA LEU A 116 -8.40 9.35 -2.79
C LEU A 116 -8.61 10.60 -3.65
N PHE A 117 -7.57 11.43 -3.84
CA PHE A 117 -7.64 12.58 -4.73
C PHE A 117 -7.68 12.20 -6.22
N CYS A 118 -7.05 11.08 -6.59
CA CYS A 118 -6.88 10.65 -7.98
C CYS A 118 -7.89 9.59 -8.44
N VAL A 119 -8.65 8.99 -7.51
CA VAL A 119 -9.64 7.96 -7.85
C VAL A 119 -10.76 8.62 -8.63
N GLY A 120 -10.94 8.21 -9.88
CA GLY A 120 -12.01 8.69 -10.75
C GLY A 120 -13.39 8.18 -10.30
N ASN A 121 -14.30 7.96 -11.26
CA ASN A 121 -15.59 7.37 -10.94
C ASN A 121 -15.43 5.94 -10.41
N LEU A 122 -15.77 5.74 -9.13
CA LEU A 122 -15.59 4.46 -8.43
C LEU A 122 -16.51 3.37 -8.98
N GLU A 123 -17.72 3.71 -9.43
CA GLU A 123 -18.65 2.74 -10.03
C GLU A 123 -18.10 2.15 -11.33
N ASP A 124 -17.47 2.98 -12.17
CA ASP A 124 -16.81 2.50 -13.39
C ASP A 124 -15.61 1.59 -13.08
N ALA A 125 -14.89 1.89 -11.99
CA ALA A 125 -13.74 1.10 -11.57
C ALA A 125 -14.15 -0.24 -10.96
N LEU A 126 -15.24 -0.28 -10.19
CA LEU A 126 -15.80 -1.49 -9.59
C LEU A 126 -16.48 -2.39 -10.62
N ASN A 127 -17.11 -1.81 -11.65
CA ASN A 127 -17.73 -2.55 -12.75
C ASN A 127 -16.77 -2.84 -13.92
N SER A 128 -15.49 -2.49 -13.80
CA SER A 128 -14.50 -2.75 -14.86
C SER A 128 -14.34 -4.25 -15.10
N ARG A 129 -14.38 -4.65 -16.38
CA ARG A 129 -14.09 -6.02 -16.84
C ARG A 129 -12.71 -6.54 -16.42
N THR A 130 -11.83 -5.65 -15.95
CA THR A 130 -10.49 -6.02 -15.52
C THR A 130 -10.45 -6.74 -14.18
N GLY A 131 -11.50 -6.64 -13.35
CA GLY A 131 -11.58 -7.25 -12.02
C GLY A 131 -10.66 -6.63 -10.96
N TYR A 132 -9.83 -5.66 -11.35
CA TYR A 132 -8.87 -4.97 -10.48
C TYR A 132 -9.03 -3.46 -10.66
N PRO A 133 -9.80 -2.77 -9.79
CA PRO A 133 -10.11 -1.34 -9.91
C PRO A 133 -8.86 -0.47 -10.07
N PHE A 134 -7.77 -0.83 -9.37
CA PHE A 134 -6.50 -0.13 -9.43
C PHE A 134 -5.84 -0.15 -10.82
N ARG A 135 -6.00 -1.26 -11.56
CA ARG A 135 -5.46 -1.40 -12.92
C ARG A 135 -6.22 -0.53 -13.91
N GLU A 136 -7.54 -0.45 -13.76
CA GLU A 136 -8.38 0.40 -14.59
C GLU A 136 -8.01 1.88 -14.43
N ILE A 137 -7.88 2.34 -13.18
CA ILE A 137 -7.50 3.73 -12.87
C ILE A 137 -6.16 4.06 -13.51
N PHE A 138 -5.14 3.20 -13.33
CA PHE A 138 -3.82 3.40 -13.96
C PHE A 138 -3.87 3.40 -15.49
N THR A 139 -4.65 2.51 -16.09
CA THR A 139 -4.76 2.41 -17.55
C THR A 139 -5.43 3.64 -18.13
N LYS A 140 -6.49 4.15 -17.50
CA LYS A 140 -7.16 5.39 -17.90
C LYS A 140 -6.22 6.59 -17.82
N LEU A 141 -5.44 6.71 -16.75
CA LEU A 141 -4.44 7.77 -16.59
C LEU A 141 -3.37 7.71 -17.69
N LEU A 142 -2.88 6.51 -18.01
CA LEU A 142 -1.82 6.33 -19.01
C LEU A 142 -2.32 6.60 -20.44
N ILE A 143 -3.52 6.12 -20.79
CA ILE A 143 -4.14 6.40 -22.10
C ILE A 143 -4.39 7.90 -22.29
N ARG A 144 -4.87 8.60 -21.25
CA ARG A 144 -5.08 10.04 -21.28
C ARG A 144 -3.76 10.79 -21.50
N SER A 145 -2.71 10.42 -20.75
CA SER A 145 -1.38 11.01 -20.90
C SER A 145 -0.81 10.88 -22.32
N LEU A 146 -1.12 9.79 -23.02
CA LEU A 146 -0.72 9.59 -24.43
C LEU A 146 -1.62 10.32 -25.44
N ALA A 147 -2.85 10.69 -25.07
CA ALA A 147 -3.78 11.43 -25.92
C ALA A 147 -3.59 12.95 -25.86
N ASP A 148 -2.91 13.44 -24.82
CA ASP A 148 -2.53 14.85 -24.66
C ASP A 148 -1.22 15.21 -25.42
N TYR A 149 -0.66 14.27 -26.19
CA TYR A 149 0.45 14.45 -27.16
C TYR A 149 -0.01 14.17 -28.59
#